data_AF-A0A2E6C2I0-F1
#
_entry.id   AF-A0A2E6C2I0-F1
#
_cell.length_a   1.000
_cell.length_b   1.000
_cell.length_c   1.000
_cell.angle_alpha   90.00
_cell.angle_beta   90.00
_cell.angle_gamma   90.00
#
_symmetry.space_group_name_H-M   'P 1'
#
loop_
_entity.id
_entity.type
_entity.pdbx_description
1 polymer ?
#
loop_
_entity_poly.entity_id
_entity_poly.type
_entity_poly.pdbx_seq_one_letter_code
_entity_poly.pdbx_strand_id
1 'polypeptide(L)'
;MSDDDTCSICLNPVKSTRSNPPIRCGHRFHRACIERWKQQGNHTCPVCRKVFDVSKFQITLEVTNQYTLRSNALTLNNQQIFNVFDSFDIQIPADNDLDLDSLLADIGVNIADLDALLLEDDDVITNRAQSESRDP
;
A
#
# COMPACT_ATOMS: atom_id res chain seq x y z
N MET A 1 -13.93 -37.04 10.89
CA MET A 1 -13.34 -35.69 10.93
C MET A 1 -13.12 -35.26 9.50
N SER A 2 -14.03 -34.47 8.94
CA SER A 2 -13.91 -33.97 7.56
C SER A 2 -13.52 -32.50 7.65
N ASP A 3 -12.23 -32.21 7.70
CA ASP A 3 -11.66 -30.87 7.50
C ASP A 3 -11.62 -30.55 5.98
N ASP A 4 -12.78 -30.70 5.33
CA ASP A 4 -12.96 -30.23 3.96
C ASP A 4 -13.44 -28.77 4.06
N ASP A 5 -12.48 -27.84 4.04
CA ASP A 5 -12.76 -26.42 3.80
C ASP A 5 -13.52 -26.28 2.46
N THR A 6 -14.40 -25.29 2.30
CA THR A 6 -15.05 -25.01 1.01
C THR A 6 -14.41 -23.80 0.35
N CYS A 7 -13.96 -23.94 -0.90
CA CYS A 7 -13.40 -22.83 -1.66
C CYS A 7 -14.51 -21.83 -2.05
N SER A 8 -14.52 -20.62 -1.50
CA SER A 8 -15.60 -19.65 -1.79
C SER A 8 -15.60 -19.11 -3.23
N ILE A 9 -14.54 -19.37 -4.01
CA ILE A 9 -14.44 -18.95 -5.42
C ILE A 9 -15.20 -19.90 -6.35
N CYS A 10 -15.06 -21.22 -6.15
CA CYS A 10 -15.67 -22.23 -7.03
C CYS A 10 -16.74 -23.08 -6.33
N LEU A 11 -16.98 -22.85 -5.04
CA LEU A 11 -17.94 -23.54 -4.18
C LEU A 11 -17.72 -25.06 -4.05
N ASN A 12 -16.52 -25.55 -4.38
CA ASN A 12 -16.14 -26.95 -4.24
C ASN A 12 -15.26 -27.18 -2.99
N PRO A 13 -15.26 -28.41 -2.44
CA PRO A 13 -14.36 -28.78 -1.35
C PRO A 13 -12.88 -28.54 -1.71
N VAL A 14 -12.14 -27.99 -0.76
CA VAL A 14 -10.70 -27.76 -0.83
C VAL A 14 -10.01 -28.48 0.31
N LYS A 15 -9.20 -29.48 -0.03
CA LYS A 15 -8.39 -30.21 0.94
C LYS A 15 -7.15 -29.42 1.31
N SER A 16 -6.75 -29.48 2.57
CA SER A 16 -5.45 -28.98 3.02
C SER A 16 -4.33 -29.83 2.43
N THR A 17 -3.49 -29.23 1.60
CA THR A 17 -2.31 -29.85 1.01
C THR A 17 -1.10 -28.91 1.11
N ARG A 18 0.12 -29.43 0.92
CA ARG A 18 1.34 -28.60 0.91
C ARG A 18 1.36 -27.55 -0.22
N SER A 19 0.54 -27.72 -1.25
CA SER A 19 0.52 -26.83 -2.43
C SER A 19 -0.58 -25.77 -2.39
N ASN A 20 -1.43 -25.76 -1.36
CA ASN A 20 -2.47 -24.73 -1.15
C ASN A 20 -2.53 -24.27 0.32
N PRO A 21 -1.43 -23.76 0.89
CA PRO A 21 -1.47 -23.20 2.24
C PRO A 21 -2.56 -22.11 2.33
N PRO A 22 -3.17 -21.92 3.51
CA PRO A 22 -4.08 -20.80 3.70
C PRO A 22 -3.32 -19.49 3.44
N ILE A 23 -4.01 -18.50 2.90
CA ILE A 23 -3.44 -17.15 2.77
C ILE A 23 -3.27 -16.52 4.15
N ARG A 24 -2.60 -15.36 4.22
CA ARG A 24 -2.24 -14.68 5.48
C ARG A 24 -3.41 -14.53 6.48
N CYS A 25 -4.62 -14.29 5.99
CA CYS A 25 -5.80 -14.14 6.84
C CYS A 25 -6.41 -15.46 7.36
N GLY A 26 -5.82 -16.61 7.02
CA GLY A 26 -6.25 -17.94 7.47
C GLY A 26 -7.21 -18.67 6.51
N HIS A 27 -7.80 -17.99 5.52
CA HIS A 27 -8.72 -18.63 4.57
C HIS A 27 -7.99 -19.47 3.51
N ARG A 28 -8.62 -20.56 3.07
CA ARG A 28 -8.07 -21.51 2.10
C ARG A 28 -8.86 -21.52 0.80
N PHE A 29 -8.12 -21.63 -0.31
CA PHE A 29 -8.65 -21.72 -1.66
C PHE A 29 -7.87 -22.75 -2.47
N HIS A 30 -8.43 -23.24 -3.59
CA HIS A 30 -7.60 -23.95 -4.55
C HIS A 30 -6.55 -22.99 -5.11
N ARG A 31 -5.31 -23.48 -5.29
CA ARG A 31 -4.21 -22.69 -5.87
C ARG A 31 -4.62 -22.02 -7.19
N ALA A 32 -5.29 -22.77 -8.05
CA ALA A 32 -5.77 -22.25 -9.34
C ALA A 32 -6.86 -21.17 -9.19
N CYS A 33 -7.73 -21.28 -8.19
CA CYS A 33 -8.78 -20.29 -7.95
C CYS A 33 -8.20 -18.98 -7.46
N ILE A 34 -7.32 -19.01 -6.45
CA ILE A 34 -6.72 -17.78 -5.91
C ILE A 34 -5.74 -17.12 -6.91
N GLU A 35 -5.05 -17.92 -7.73
CA GLU A 35 -4.20 -17.38 -8.80
C GLU A 35 -5.02 -16.67 -9.88
N ARG A 36 -6.15 -17.25 -10.31
CA ARG A 36 -7.06 -16.58 -11.25
C ARG A 36 -7.65 -15.30 -10.65
N TRP A 37 -8.01 -15.33 -9.37
CA TRP A 37 -8.48 -14.16 -8.64
C TRP A 37 -7.47 -13.01 -8.72
N LYS A 38 -6.19 -13.32 -8.48
CA LYS A 38 -5.07 -12.38 -8.64
C LYS A 38 -4.91 -11.90 -10.09
N GLN A 39 -5.00 -12.79 -11.07
CA GLN A 39 -4.89 -12.44 -12.49
C GLN A 39 -6.03 -11.52 -12.98
N GLN A 40 -7.18 -11.56 -12.31
CA GLN A 40 -8.30 -10.64 -12.55
C GLN A 40 -8.09 -9.26 -11.91
N GLY A 41 -6.94 -9.03 -11.26
CA GLY A 41 -6.61 -7.77 -10.58
C GLY A 41 -7.06 -7.72 -9.11
N ASN A 42 -7.56 -8.81 -8.54
CA ASN A 42 -8.01 -8.81 -7.15
C ASN A 42 -6.89 -9.22 -6.20
N HIS A 43 -6.55 -8.35 -5.25
CA HIS A 43 -5.46 -8.57 -4.28
C HIS A 43 -5.95 -8.84 -2.84
N THR A 44 -7.27 -8.92 -2.65
CA THR A 44 -7.93 -9.10 -1.36
C THR A 44 -8.60 -10.47 -1.22
N CYS A 45 -8.69 -10.96 0.01
CA CYS A 45 -9.31 -12.24 0.31
C CYS A 45 -10.81 -12.24 -0.09
N PRO A 46 -11.29 -13.24 -0.86
CA PRO A 46 -12.71 -13.36 -1.22
C PRO A 46 -13.69 -13.50 -0.03
N VAL A 47 -13.19 -13.79 1.18
CA VAL A 47 -14.00 -14.01 2.37
C VAL A 47 -14.00 -12.79 3.30
N CYS A 48 -12.81 -12.30 3.67
CA CYS A 48 -12.68 -11.22 4.66
C CYS A 48 -12.10 -9.92 4.11
N ARG A 49 -11.85 -9.84 2.80
CA ARG A 49 -11.30 -8.67 2.08
C ARG A 49 -9.92 -8.18 2.55
N LYS A 50 -9.27 -8.85 3.49
CA LYS A 50 -7.86 -8.55 3.85
C LYS A 50 -6.92 -8.78 2.65
N VAL A 51 -5.99 -7.86 2.43
CA VAL A 51 -4.94 -7.97 1.40
C VAL A 51 -4.10 -9.21 1.64
N PHE A 52 -3.90 -10.00 0.58
CA PHE A 52 -3.02 -11.18 0.63
C PHE A 52 -1.89 -11.13 -0.40
N ASP A 53 -1.98 -10.21 -1.36
CA ASP A 53 -0.96 -10.02 -2.39
C ASP A 53 -0.53 -8.56 -2.42
N VAL A 54 0.74 -8.32 -2.10
CA VAL A 54 1.33 -6.97 -2.11
C VAL A 54 2.36 -6.79 -3.23
N SER A 55 2.42 -7.73 -4.18
CA SER A 55 3.41 -7.70 -5.27
C SER A 55 3.29 -6.50 -6.22
N LYS A 56 2.20 -5.73 -6.12
CA LYS A 56 1.96 -4.50 -6.87
C LYS A 56 2.21 -3.22 -6.06
N PHE A 57 2.49 -3.33 -4.76
CA PHE A 57 2.78 -2.18 -3.91
C PHE A 57 4.29 -2.04 -3.71
N GLN A 58 4.79 -0.83 -3.83
CA GLN A 58 6.14 -0.46 -3.42
C GLN A 58 6.00 0.56 -2.28
N ILE A 59 6.48 0.21 -1.09
CA ILE A 59 6.47 1.09 0.08
C ILE A 59 7.90 1.47 0.41
N THR A 60 8.15 2.77 0.51
CA THR A 60 9.43 3.34 0.91
C THR A 60 9.24 4.10 2.21
N LEU A 61 10.00 3.74 3.24
CA LEU A 61 10.06 4.47 4.50
C LEU A 61 11.23 5.45 4.42
N GLU A 62 10.95 6.75 4.54
CA GLU A 62 11.98 7.78 4.67
C GLU A 62 12.03 8.32 6.09
N VAL A 63 13.23 8.42 6.65
CA VAL A 63 13.47 9.02 7.96
C VAL A 63 14.42 10.19 7.79
N THR A 64 13.93 11.39 8.08
CA THR A 64 14.70 12.63 8.03
C THR A 64 15.09 13.07 9.43
N ASN A 65 16.39 13.19 9.68
CA ASN A 65 16.91 13.81 10.89
C ASN A 65 16.98 15.32 10.70
N GLN A 66 16.06 16.05 11.34
CA GLN A 66 15.95 17.51 11.19
C GLN A 66 17.13 18.30 11.79
N TYR A 67 17.88 17.73 12.75
CA TYR A 67 19.07 18.40 13.32
C TYR A 67 20.27 18.40 12.36
N THR A 68 20.39 17.34 11.56
CA THR A 68 21.52 17.13 10.64
C THR A 68 21.15 17.32 9.18
N LEU A 69 19.86 17.53 8.90
CA LEU A 69 19.26 17.60 7.55
C LEU A 69 19.63 16.41 6.67
N ARG A 70 19.71 15.20 7.27
CA ARG A 70 19.99 13.96 6.54
C ARG A 70 18.77 13.08 6.49
N SER A 71 18.45 12.59 5.29
CA SER A 71 17.43 11.57 5.05
C SER A 71 18.05 10.20 4.80
N ASN A 72 17.38 9.15 5.28
CA ASN A 72 17.64 7.77 4.88
C ASN A 72 16.31 7.15 4.42
N ALA A 73 16.33 6.49 3.27
CA ALA A 73 15.17 5.78 2.72
C ALA A 73 15.40 4.26 2.71
N LEU A 74 14.37 3.51 3.03
CA LEU A 74 14.34 2.05 3.01
C LEU A 74 13.12 1.55 2.24
N THR A 75 13.35 0.82 1.16
CA THR A 75 12.28 0.10 0.45
C THR A 75 11.93 -1.18 1.19
N LEU A 76 10.64 -1.35 1.49
CA LEU A 76 10.15 -2.51 2.24
C LEU A 76 9.88 -3.70 1.33
N ASN A 77 10.28 -4.90 1.77
CA ASN A 77 9.89 -6.15 1.13
C ASN A 77 8.47 -6.59 1.58
N ASN A 78 7.90 -7.62 0.93
CA ASN A 78 6.54 -8.09 1.22
C ASN A 78 6.29 -8.41 2.71
N GLN A 79 7.27 -9.01 3.41
CA GLN A 79 7.11 -9.33 4.83
C GLN A 79 7.09 -8.06 5.69
N GLN A 80 7.93 -7.08 5.37
CA GLN A 80 7.95 -5.79 6.05
C GLN A 80 6.67 -4.99 5.78
N ILE A 81 6.18 -4.99 4.54
CA ILE A 81 4.91 -4.37 4.14
C ILE A 81 3.76 -4.94 4.98
N PHE A 82 3.70 -6.27 5.09
CA PHE A 82 2.70 -6.94 5.90
C PHE A 82 2.79 -6.57 7.39
N ASN A 83 4.00 -6.47 7.94
CA ASN A 83 4.18 -6.03 9.33
C ASN A 83 3.72 -4.59 9.55
N VAL A 84 3.96 -3.70 8.57
CA VAL A 84 3.46 -2.32 8.61
C VAL A 84 1.93 -2.32 8.62
N PHE A 85 1.28 -3.06 7.72
CA PHE A 85 -0.18 -3.12 7.70
C PHE A 85 -0.78 -3.65 9.00
N ASP A 86 -0.13 -4.62 9.65
CA ASP A 86 -0.61 -5.14 10.94
C ASP A 86 -0.33 -4.17 12.10
N SER A 87 0.77 -3.43 12.06
CA SER A 87 1.16 -2.52 13.15
C SER A 87 0.32 -1.24 13.16
N PHE A 88 -0.16 -0.82 11.99
CA PHE A 88 -0.95 0.40 11.80
C PHE A 88 -2.42 0.11 11.47
N ASP A 89 -2.86 -1.16 11.58
CA ASP A 89 -4.22 -1.61 11.24
C ASP A 89 -4.71 -1.16 9.86
N ILE A 90 -3.79 -0.97 8.89
CA ILE A 90 -4.10 -0.41 7.57
C ILE A 90 -5.01 -1.37 6.80
N GLN A 91 -6.20 -0.90 6.42
CA GLN A 91 -7.14 -1.64 5.59
C GLN A 91 -7.13 -1.08 4.17
N ILE A 92 -6.40 -1.73 3.27
CA ILE A 92 -6.47 -1.38 1.85
C ILE A 92 -7.80 -1.89 1.27
N PRO A 93 -8.63 -1.00 0.68
CA PRO A 93 -9.85 -1.40 0.00
C PRO A 93 -9.58 -2.41 -1.13
N ALA A 94 -10.60 -3.17 -1.52
CA ALA A 94 -10.49 -4.16 -2.60
C ALA A 94 -10.49 -3.55 -4.00
N ASP A 95 -10.75 -2.24 -4.04
CA ASP A 95 -10.94 -1.38 -5.17
C ASP A 95 -9.56 -1.10 -5.79
N ASN A 96 -9.45 -1.18 -7.12
CA ASN A 96 -8.18 -0.95 -7.82
C ASN A 96 -7.65 0.49 -7.72
N ASP A 97 -8.45 1.41 -7.18
CA ASP A 97 -7.96 2.69 -6.68
C ASP A 97 -7.53 2.49 -5.24
N LEU A 98 -6.22 2.53 -5.01
CA LEU A 98 -5.69 2.86 -3.69
C LEU A 98 -6.22 4.24 -3.36
N ASP A 99 -7.33 4.30 -2.63
CA ASP A 99 -7.80 5.56 -2.09
C ASP A 99 -6.76 6.04 -1.07
N LEU A 100 -5.88 6.92 -1.53
CA LEU A 100 -4.78 7.46 -0.74
C LEU A 100 -5.33 8.16 0.50
N ASP A 101 -6.54 8.73 0.42
CA ASP A 101 -7.21 9.36 1.56
C ASP A 101 -7.51 8.34 2.66
N SER A 102 -8.01 7.16 2.31
CA SER A 102 -8.26 6.07 3.26
C SER A 102 -6.96 5.57 3.91
N LEU A 103 -5.85 5.47 3.14
CA LEU A 103 -4.54 5.06 3.66
C LEU A 103 -3.93 6.10 4.60
N LEU A 104 -4.03 7.38 4.23
CA LEU A 104 -3.51 8.47 5.05
C LEU A 104 -4.33 8.60 6.34
N ALA A 105 -5.66 8.42 6.27
CA ALA A 105 -6.52 8.40 7.45
C ALA A 105 -6.15 7.29 8.45
N ASP A 106 -5.82 6.08 7.98
CA ASP A 106 -5.35 4.98 8.83
C ASP A 106 -4.01 5.30 9.52
N ILE A 107 -3.15 6.11 8.90
CA ILE A 107 -1.88 6.59 9.47
C ILE A 107 -2.10 7.84 10.35
N GLY A 108 -3.31 8.39 10.39
CA GLY A 108 -3.65 9.62 11.12
C GLY A 108 -3.14 10.89 10.44
N VAL A 109 -2.90 10.84 9.14
CA VAL A 109 -2.46 11.97 8.31
C VAL A 109 -3.65 12.47 7.49
N ASN A 110 -3.88 13.78 7.50
CA ASN A 110 -4.83 14.39 6.58
C ASN A 110 -4.10 14.84 5.31
N ILE A 111 -4.66 14.55 4.14
CA ILE A 111 -4.09 15.02 2.87
C ILE A 111 -3.98 16.56 2.80
N ALA A 112 -4.84 17.28 3.52
CA ALA A 112 -4.77 18.74 3.66
C ALA A 112 -3.50 19.21 4.40
N ASP A 113 -2.91 18.38 5.28
CA ASP A 113 -1.65 18.70 5.95
C ASP A 113 -0.45 18.51 5.00
N LEU A 114 -0.61 17.67 3.97
CA LEU A 114 0.40 17.45 2.93
C LEU A 114 0.48 18.61 1.93
N ASP A 115 -0.65 19.26 1.66
CA ASP A 115 -0.75 20.41 0.75
C ASP A 115 0.03 21.62 1.31
N ALA A 116 0.03 21.80 2.64
CA ALA A 116 0.85 22.82 3.29
C ALA A 116 2.37 22.62 3.09
N LEU A 117 2.84 21.37 2.96
CA LEU A 117 4.25 21.05 2.73
C LEU A 117 4.69 21.19 1.26
N LEU A 118 3.75 21.21 0.31
CA LEU A 118 4.02 21.42 -1.12
C LEU A 118 3.98 22.90 -1.51
N LEU A 119 3.31 23.74 -0.71
CA LEU A 119 3.16 25.17 -0.97
C LEU A 119 4.31 26.02 -0.41
N GLU A 120 5.21 25.47 0.41
CA GLU A 120 6.34 26.23 0.96
C GLU A 120 7.50 26.44 -0.04
N ASP A 121 7.51 25.74 -1.19
CA ASP A 121 8.61 25.79 -2.16
C ASP A 121 8.43 26.82 -3.31
N ASP A 122 7.25 27.44 -3.46
CA ASP A 122 6.96 28.33 -4.61
C ASP A 122 7.25 29.84 -4.37
N ASP A 123 7.59 30.27 -3.15
CA ASP A 123 7.78 31.69 -2.83
C ASP A 123 9.21 32.24 -3.10
N VAL A 124 10.15 31.43 -3.62
CA VAL A 124 11.53 31.89 -3.88
C VAL A 124 11.72 32.58 -5.25
N ILE A 125 10.73 32.58 -6.14
CA ILE A 125 10.82 33.27 -7.43
C ILE A 125 10.08 34.62 -7.41
N THR A 126 10.44 35.50 -6.48
CA THR A 126 10.23 36.95 -6.70
C THR A 126 11.50 37.75 -6.43
N ASN A 127 11.84 38.59 -7.42
CA ASN A 127 12.77 39.73 -7.35
C ASN A 127 14.26 39.50 -7.67
N ARG A 128 14.57 39.29 -8.96
CA ARG A 128 15.84 39.77 -9.55
C ARG A 128 15.78 39.97 -11.06
N ALA A 129 15.03 40.99 -11.52
CA ALA A 129 15.17 41.54 -12.87
C ALA A 129 14.61 42.97 -12.97
N GLN A 130 15.11 43.91 -12.16
CA GLN A 130 15.00 45.35 -12.43
C GLN A 130 16.29 46.05 -12.02
N SER A 131 17.31 45.96 -12.87
CA SER A 131 18.36 46.98 -13.04
C SER A 131 19.35 46.49 -14.09
N GLU A 132 19.78 47.39 -14.99
CA GLU A 132 20.66 47.20 -16.16
C GLU A 132 19.87 46.90 -17.45
N SER A 133 19.81 47.74 -18.48
CA SER A 133 20.75 48.77 -18.95
C SER A 133 20.03 49.86 -19.76
N ARG A 134 20.40 51.12 -19.50
CA ARG A 134 20.29 52.21 -20.48
C ARG A 134 21.20 51.87 -21.66
N ASP A 135 20.64 51.84 -22.86
CA ASP A 135 21.40 51.83 -24.12
C ASP A 135 21.73 53.28 -24.56
N PRO A 136 22.78 53.47 -25.39
CA PRO A 136 23.60 54.68 -25.47
C PRO A 136 22.97 55.89 -26.19
#